data_AF-A0A2E6CGT4-F1
#
_entry.id   AF-A0A2E6CGT4-F1
#
_cell.length_a   1.000
_cell.length_b   1.000
_cell.length_c   1.000
_cell.angle_alpha   90.00
_cell.angle_beta   90.00
_cell.angle_gamma   90.00
#
_symmetry.space_group_name_H-M   'P 1'
#
loop_
_entity.id
_entity.type
_entity.pdbx_description
1 polymer ?
#
loop_
_entity_poly.entity_id
_entity_poly.type
_entity_poly.pdbx_seq_one_letter_code
_entity_poly.pdbx_strand_id
1 'polypeptide(L)'
;MRRFIILFSLGALTAATAQVVLSLGIHPEQLAPLHWLLPGVAVFIVGTAMAVTGLLGLGEHYQRLASHLPALLAIKQVDDNTNLPLRNFEAVQNSEHRFWRGYRHAAAALCLFLLSLFSISLLLIEAETSFVHYMAGLSADVAIFGLLGFLWATHALRLTRQSHVSARSTGERLAGLPNRKPEEEKQPIKKPERVQWSNRPSRKRLYRGHLERTIRAVPAR
;
A
#
# COMPACT_ATOMS: atom_id res chain seq x y z
N MET A 1 -5.93 13.87 -0.09
CA MET A 1 -5.69 13.10 1.16
C MET A 1 -6.72 13.39 2.25
N ARG A 2 -6.67 14.54 2.96
CA ARG A 2 -7.56 14.81 4.12
C ARG A 2 -9.04 14.61 3.81
N ARG A 3 -9.53 15.13 2.67
CA ARG A 3 -10.92 14.95 2.22
C ARG A 3 -11.37 13.49 2.15
N PHE A 4 -10.50 12.59 1.71
CA PHE A 4 -10.83 11.18 1.54
C PHE A 4 -10.80 10.41 2.86
N ILE A 5 -9.89 10.78 3.77
CA ILE A 5 -9.90 10.28 5.16
C ILE A 5 -11.19 10.71 5.85
N ILE A 6 -11.56 12.00 5.73
CA ILE A 6 -12.81 12.53 6.31
C ILE A 6 -14.02 11.80 5.71
N LEU A 7 -14.06 11.63 4.38
CA LEU A 7 -15.14 10.93 3.71
C LEU A 7 -15.25 9.46 4.17
N PHE A 8 -14.12 8.78 4.32
CA PHE A 8 -14.07 7.42 4.85
C PHE A 8 -14.61 7.35 6.29
N SER A 9 -14.09 8.20 7.18
CA SER A 9 -14.51 8.23 8.60
C SER A 9 -15.97 8.62 8.76
N LEU A 10 -16.45 9.61 8.00
CA LEU A 10 -17.85 10.04 8.03
C LEU A 10 -18.76 8.91 7.53
N GLY A 11 -18.42 8.28 6.40
CA GLY A 11 -19.19 7.17 5.85
C GLY A 11 -19.28 5.98 6.81
N ALA A 12 -18.16 5.60 7.43
CA ALA A 12 -18.12 4.52 8.43
C ALA A 12 -18.96 4.86 9.66
N LEU A 13 -18.90 6.09 10.16
CA LEU A 13 -19.71 6.54 11.30
C LEU A 13 -21.20 6.55 10.95
N THR A 14 -21.56 7.06 9.76
CA THR A 14 -22.93 7.07 9.27
C THR A 14 -23.49 5.65 9.16
N ALA A 15 -22.72 4.71 8.60
CA ALA A 15 -23.11 3.30 8.53
C ALA A 15 -23.30 2.68 9.93
N ALA A 16 -22.41 2.97 10.88
CA ALA A 16 -22.56 2.51 12.26
C ALA A 16 -23.85 3.03 12.91
N THR A 17 -24.11 4.34 12.80
CA THR A 17 -25.32 4.95 13.37
C THR A 17 -26.59 4.40 12.73
N ALA A 18 -26.58 4.19 11.41
CA ALA A 18 -27.72 3.63 10.69
C ALA A 18 -28.01 2.20 11.15
N GLN A 19 -26.99 1.38 11.38
CA GLN A 19 -27.18 0.03 11.89
C GLN A 19 -27.78 0.04 13.29
N VAL A 20 -27.29 0.90 14.20
CA VAL A 20 -27.85 1.01 15.56
C VAL A 20 -29.34 1.38 15.50
N VAL A 21 -29.70 2.34 14.63
CA VAL A 21 -31.10 2.75 14.42
C VAL A 21 -31.94 1.62 13.84
N LEU A 22 -31.44 0.92 12.82
CA LEU A 22 -32.12 -0.23 12.22
C LEU A 22 -32.34 -1.34 13.25
N SER A 23 -31.32 -1.65 14.04
CA SER A 23 -31.40 -2.63 15.11
C SER A 23 -32.48 -2.31 16.14
N LEU A 24 -32.55 -1.05 16.59
CA LEU A 24 -33.59 -0.60 17.50
C LEU A 24 -34.99 -0.70 16.87
N GLY A 25 -35.12 -0.44 15.57
CA GLY A 25 -36.41 -0.47 14.87
C GLY A 25 -36.93 -1.87 14.49
N ILE A 26 -36.06 -2.89 14.44
CA ILE A 26 -36.42 -4.27 14.05
C ILE A 26 -36.85 -5.12 15.26
N HIS A 27 -36.73 -4.61 16.48
CA HIS A 27 -37.03 -5.39 17.67
C HIS A 27 -38.50 -5.87 17.70
N PRO A 28 -38.78 -7.17 17.97
CA PRO A 28 -40.11 -7.77 17.86
C PRO A 28 -41.19 -7.10 18.73
N GLU A 29 -40.83 -6.52 19.87
CA GLU A 29 -41.78 -5.80 20.75
C GLU A 29 -42.04 -4.35 20.32
N GLN A 30 -41.22 -3.81 19.43
CA GLN A 30 -41.34 -2.45 18.89
C GLN A 30 -41.23 -2.54 17.38
N LEU A 31 -42.21 -3.19 16.74
CA LEU A 31 -42.33 -3.18 15.29
C LEU A 31 -42.54 -1.75 14.83
N ALA A 32 -41.44 -1.04 14.57
CA ALA A 32 -41.48 0.25 13.94
C ALA A 32 -42.14 0.04 12.57
N PRO A 33 -43.15 0.85 12.20
CA PRO A 33 -43.81 0.62 10.94
C PRO A 33 -42.81 0.77 9.79
N LEU A 34 -42.94 -0.07 8.75
CA LEU A 34 -41.96 -0.28 7.68
C LEU A 34 -41.37 1.02 7.08
N HIS A 35 -42.15 2.10 7.07
CA HIS A 35 -41.72 3.41 6.59
C HIS A 35 -40.60 4.07 7.41
N TRP A 36 -40.37 3.65 8.66
CA TRP A 36 -39.24 4.09 9.48
C TRP A 36 -37.95 3.28 9.25
N LEU A 37 -38.07 2.04 8.77
CA LEU A 37 -36.91 1.19 8.46
C LEU A 37 -36.24 1.58 7.14
N LEU A 38 -37.04 1.98 6.14
CA LEU A 38 -36.55 2.39 4.82
C LEU A 38 -35.48 3.49 4.88
N PRO A 39 -35.67 4.61 5.63
CA PRO A 39 -34.64 5.62 5.83
C PRO A 39 -33.35 5.06 6.44
N GLY A 40 -33.44 4.16 7.43
CA GLY A 40 -32.28 3.54 8.06
C GLY A 40 -31.43 2.76 7.06
N VAL A 41 -32.07 1.96 6.20
CA VAL A 41 -31.39 1.20 5.14
C VAL A 41 -30.74 2.15 4.13
N ALA A 42 -31.45 3.20 3.71
CA ALA A 42 -30.91 4.19 2.79
C ALA A 42 -29.66 4.89 3.37
N VAL A 43 -29.72 5.34 4.63
CA VAL A 43 -28.59 5.98 5.31
C VAL A 43 -27.41 4.99 5.47
N PHE A 44 -27.68 3.72 5.74
CA PHE A 44 -26.66 2.68 5.82
C PHE A 44 -25.94 2.48 4.48
N ILE A 45 -26.69 2.36 3.38
CA ILE A 45 -26.14 2.22 2.02
C ILE A 45 -25.29 3.45 1.67
N VAL A 46 -25.81 4.65 1.91
CA VAL A 46 -25.10 5.91 1.64
C VAL A 46 -23.81 6.00 2.46
N GLY A 47 -23.86 5.69 3.76
CA GLY A 47 -22.68 5.68 4.63
C GLY A 47 -21.61 4.71 4.14
N THR A 48 -22.01 3.48 3.79
CA THR A 48 -21.10 2.46 3.25
C THR A 48 -20.49 2.89 1.92
N ALA A 49 -21.30 3.43 1.00
CA ALA A 49 -20.82 3.95 -0.28
C ALA A 49 -19.80 5.08 -0.08
N MET A 50 -20.09 6.05 0.81
CA MET A 50 -19.15 7.12 1.16
C MET A 50 -17.85 6.56 1.73
N ALA A 51 -17.91 5.54 2.60
CA ALA A 51 -16.74 4.88 3.16
C ALA A 51 -15.86 4.27 2.05
N VAL A 52 -16.48 3.47 1.16
CA VAL A 52 -15.80 2.85 0.03
C VAL A 52 -15.22 3.89 -0.93
N THR A 53 -15.96 4.94 -1.27
CA THR A 53 -15.46 6.03 -2.11
C THR A 53 -14.29 6.77 -1.46
N GLY A 54 -14.35 7.00 -0.15
CA GLY A 54 -13.23 7.58 0.61
C GLY A 54 -11.98 6.72 0.52
N LEU A 55 -12.13 5.40 0.66
CA LEU A 55 -11.03 4.45 0.53
C LEU A 55 -10.47 4.44 -0.90
N LEU A 56 -11.30 4.26 -1.92
CA LEU A 56 -10.87 4.25 -3.33
C LEU A 56 -10.15 5.56 -3.71
N GLY A 57 -10.68 6.71 -3.28
CA GLY A 57 -10.05 8.00 -3.50
C GLY A 57 -8.68 8.15 -2.83
N LEU A 58 -8.43 7.47 -1.70
CA LEU A 58 -7.10 7.40 -1.09
C LEU A 58 -6.13 6.64 -1.99
N GLY A 59 -6.53 5.46 -2.45
CA GLY A 59 -5.72 4.58 -3.29
C GLY A 59 -5.36 5.25 -4.62
N GLU A 60 -6.37 5.74 -5.34
CA GLU A 60 -6.19 6.38 -6.65
C GLU A 60 -5.29 7.62 -6.56
N HIS A 61 -5.54 8.48 -5.56
CA HIS A 61 -4.75 9.70 -5.42
C HIS A 61 -3.29 9.43 -5.04
N TYR A 62 -3.03 8.39 -4.24
CA TYR A 62 -1.66 7.95 -3.97
C TYR A 62 -1.00 7.35 -5.21
N GLN A 63 -1.70 6.47 -5.93
CA GLN A 63 -1.18 5.84 -7.14
C GLN A 63 -0.79 6.86 -8.19
N ARG A 64 -1.64 7.87 -8.43
CA ARG A 64 -1.31 8.99 -9.33
C ARG A 64 -0.08 9.76 -8.88
N LEU A 65 0.13 9.94 -7.58
CA LEU A 65 1.32 10.62 -7.07
C LEU A 65 2.58 9.74 -7.22
N ALA A 66 2.46 8.47 -6.83
CA ALA A 66 3.54 7.48 -6.86
C ALA A 66 4.04 7.21 -8.28
N SER A 67 3.16 7.17 -9.28
CA SER A 67 3.55 6.90 -10.67
C SER A 67 4.48 7.97 -11.28
N HIS A 68 4.42 9.22 -10.80
CA HIS A 68 5.24 10.31 -11.32
C HIS A 68 6.62 10.42 -10.62
N LEU A 69 6.76 9.88 -9.41
CA LEU A 69 7.97 9.99 -8.59
C LEU A 69 9.20 9.33 -9.23
N PRO A 70 9.15 8.09 -9.77
CA PRO A 70 10.28 7.48 -10.45
C PRO A 70 10.78 8.27 -11.66
N ALA A 71 9.86 8.80 -12.47
CA ALA A 71 10.21 9.60 -13.64
C ALA A 71 10.91 10.91 -13.23
N LEU A 72 10.42 11.58 -12.19
CA LEU A 72 11.07 12.77 -11.65
C LEU A 72 12.46 12.47 -11.08
N LEU A 73 12.63 11.36 -10.36
CA LEU A 73 13.92 10.95 -9.83
C LEU A 73 14.95 10.63 -10.94
N ALA A 74 14.50 10.09 -12.08
CA ALA A 74 15.37 9.79 -13.21
C ALA A 74 15.85 11.06 -13.94
N ILE A 75 15.01 12.10 -14.01
CA ILE A 75 15.28 13.32 -14.78
C ILE A 75 16.00 14.38 -13.95
N LYS A 76 15.78 14.42 -12.63
CA LYS A 76 16.26 15.50 -11.76
C LYS A 76 17.66 15.22 -11.21
N GLN A 77 18.47 16.27 -11.11
CA GLN A 77 19.78 16.16 -10.46
C GLN A 77 19.60 16.30 -8.95
N VAL A 78 19.70 15.20 -8.23
CA VAL A 78 19.60 15.16 -6.77
C VAL A 78 21.00 15.33 -6.19
N ASP A 79 21.25 16.47 -5.55
CA ASP A 79 22.50 16.70 -4.81
C ASP A 79 22.47 15.97 -3.47
N ASP A 80 23.62 15.48 -3.03
CA ASP A 80 23.79 14.69 -1.81
C ASP A 80 23.43 15.47 -0.54
N ASN A 81 23.52 16.80 -0.61
CA ASN A 81 23.12 17.72 0.46
C ASN A 81 21.60 17.96 0.55
N THR A 82 20.82 17.50 -0.43
CA THR A 82 19.37 17.72 -0.43
C THR A 82 18.70 16.68 0.48
N ASN A 83 18.17 17.13 1.62
CA ASN A 83 17.46 16.26 2.55
C ASN A 83 16.07 15.87 2.00
N LEU A 84 16.03 14.83 1.16
CA LEU A 84 14.79 14.27 0.58
C LEU A 84 14.37 13.03 1.37
N PRO A 85 13.12 12.95 1.86
CA PRO A 85 12.66 11.77 2.58
C PRO A 85 12.59 10.51 1.70
N LEU A 86 12.45 10.69 0.38
CA LEU A 86 12.50 9.62 -0.62
C LEU A 86 13.60 9.94 -1.65
N ARG A 87 14.85 9.66 -1.28
CA ARG A 87 16.03 9.98 -2.12
C ARG A 87 16.27 8.97 -3.23
N ASN A 88 15.95 7.69 -2.98
CA ASN A 88 16.31 6.58 -3.86
C ASN A 88 15.06 5.80 -4.29
N PHE A 89 15.17 5.06 -5.39
CA PHE A 89 14.10 4.20 -5.88
C PHE A 89 13.64 3.16 -4.83
N GLU A 90 14.57 2.60 -4.06
CA GLU A 90 14.27 1.69 -2.96
C GLU A 90 13.42 2.35 -1.86
N ALA A 91 13.70 3.63 -1.52
CA ALA A 91 12.90 4.37 -0.54
C ALA A 91 11.47 4.61 -1.05
N VAL A 92 11.31 4.89 -2.35
CA VAL A 92 9.99 5.01 -3.00
C VAL A 92 9.22 3.69 -2.93
N GLN A 93 9.85 2.57 -3.28
CA GLN A 93 9.23 1.24 -3.18
C GLN A 93 8.83 0.91 -1.74
N ASN A 94 9.70 1.19 -0.76
CA ASN A 94 9.40 0.98 0.65
C ASN A 94 8.21 1.84 1.12
N SER A 95 8.13 3.10 0.68
CA SER A 95 6.98 3.97 0.97
C SER A 95 5.69 3.45 0.36
N GLU A 96 5.75 2.95 -0.88
CA GLU A 96 4.64 2.33 -1.57
C GLU A 96 4.14 1.07 -0.87
N HIS A 97 5.05 0.16 -0.49
CA HIS A 97 4.67 -1.01 0.30
C HIS A 97 4.02 -0.65 1.64
N ARG A 98 4.55 0.34 2.36
CA ARG A 98 3.95 0.83 3.61
C ARG A 98 2.55 1.41 3.37
N PHE A 99 2.38 2.19 2.30
CA PHE A 99 1.08 2.73 1.92
C PHE A 99 0.07 1.63 1.64
N TRP A 100 0.38 0.69 0.74
CA TRP A 100 -0.55 -0.39 0.38
C TRP A 100 -0.83 -1.36 1.52
N ARG A 101 0.13 -1.55 2.42
CA ARG A 101 -0.11 -2.28 3.67
C ARG A 101 -1.13 -1.57 4.55
N GLY A 102 -0.95 -0.26 4.79
CA GLY A 102 -1.92 0.54 5.53
C GLY A 102 -3.30 0.56 4.84
N TYR A 103 -3.33 0.72 3.52
CA TYR A 103 -4.56 0.69 2.73
C TYR A 103 -5.33 -0.63 2.90
N ARG A 104 -4.65 -1.77 2.76
CA ARG A 104 -5.25 -3.10 2.95
C ARG A 104 -5.76 -3.30 4.37
N HIS A 105 -5.04 -2.81 5.38
CA HIS A 105 -5.52 -2.86 6.77
C HIS A 105 -6.78 -2.02 6.98
N ALA A 106 -6.86 -0.81 6.40
CA ALA A 106 -8.07 0.00 6.47
C ALA A 106 -9.25 -0.66 5.75
N ALA A 107 -9.00 -1.27 4.58
CA ALA A 107 -10.00 -2.05 3.84
C ALA A 107 -10.49 -3.26 4.66
N ALA A 108 -9.57 -4.03 5.23
CA ALA A 108 -9.88 -5.19 6.06
C ALA A 108 -10.68 -4.80 7.30
N ALA A 109 -10.32 -3.69 7.96
CA ALA A 109 -11.07 -3.17 9.10
C ALA A 109 -12.51 -2.79 8.71
N LEU A 110 -12.72 -2.17 7.54
CA LEU A 110 -14.06 -1.89 7.01
C LEU A 110 -14.84 -3.18 6.73
N CYS A 111 -14.22 -4.18 6.09
CA CYS A 111 -14.87 -5.46 5.82
C CYS A 111 -15.25 -6.20 7.11
N LEU A 112 -14.35 -6.24 8.11
CA LEU A 112 -14.63 -6.85 9.41
C LEU A 112 -15.77 -6.13 10.12
N PHE A 113 -15.80 -4.80 10.04
CA PHE A 113 -16.90 -4.01 10.58
C PHE A 113 -18.23 -4.34 9.89
N LEU A 114 -18.27 -4.37 8.56
CA LEU A 114 -19.49 -4.74 7.82
C LEU A 114 -19.92 -6.18 8.12
N LEU A 115 -18.96 -7.10 8.25
CA LEU A 115 -19.23 -8.50 8.60
C LEU A 115 -19.80 -8.62 10.02
N SER A 116 -19.30 -7.86 11.00
CA SER A 116 -19.87 -7.86 12.35
C SER A 116 -21.29 -7.31 12.35
N LEU A 117 -21.57 -6.23 11.59
CA LEU A 117 -22.95 -5.73 11.46
C LEU A 117 -23.87 -6.76 10.82
N PHE A 118 -23.40 -7.47 9.80
CA PHE A 118 -24.16 -8.53 9.14
C PHE A 118 -24.44 -9.72 10.08
N SER A 119 -23.45 -10.11 10.88
CA SER A 119 -23.59 -11.19 11.88
C SER A 119 -24.65 -10.84 12.93
N ILE A 120 -24.70 -9.58 13.38
CA ILE A 120 -25.76 -9.10 14.28
C ILE A 120 -27.12 -9.20 13.58
N SER A 121 -27.24 -8.74 12.33
CA SER A 121 -28.49 -8.85 11.56
C SER A 121 -28.98 -10.30 11.42
N LEU A 122 -28.09 -11.28 11.29
CA LEU A 122 -28.46 -12.70 11.27
C LEU A 122 -28.96 -13.19 12.64
N LEU A 123 -28.27 -12.80 13.72
CA LEU A 123 -28.72 -13.10 15.09
C LEU A 123 -30.12 -12.55 15.38
N LEU A 124 -30.48 -11.38 14.84
CA LEU A 124 -31.85 -10.84 14.98
C LEU A 124 -32.92 -11.74 14.36
N ILE A 125 -32.61 -12.44 13.26
CA ILE A 125 -33.60 -13.23 12.53
C ILE A 125 -33.89 -14.54 13.25
N GLU A 126 -32.89 -15.12 13.91
CA GLU A 126 -32.96 -16.47 14.48
C GLU A 126 -33.36 -16.49 15.96
N ALA A 127 -33.20 -15.38 16.66
CA ALA A 127 -33.27 -15.38 18.12
C ALA A 127 -34.64 -14.95 18.66
N GLU A 128 -35.40 -15.90 19.23
CA GLU A 128 -36.46 -15.64 20.24
C GLU A 128 -35.84 -15.16 21.57
N THR A 129 -34.83 -14.29 21.50
CA THR A 129 -34.10 -13.82 22.69
C THR A 129 -34.79 -12.61 23.30
N SER A 130 -34.83 -12.55 24.62
CA SER A 130 -35.31 -11.38 25.35
C SER A 130 -34.55 -10.11 24.93
N PHE A 131 -35.25 -8.97 24.86
CA PHE A 131 -34.70 -7.67 24.48
C PHE A 131 -33.40 -7.28 25.20
N VAL A 132 -33.28 -7.65 26.48
CA VAL A 132 -32.11 -7.31 27.31
C VAL A 132 -30.86 -8.02 26.81
N HIS A 133 -30.94 -9.31 26.48
CA HIS A 133 -29.82 -10.08 25.95
C HIS A 133 -29.43 -9.58 24.56
N TYR A 134 -30.42 -9.17 23.77
CA TYR A 134 -30.22 -8.56 22.47
C TYR A 134 -29.45 -7.24 22.56
N MET A 135 -29.92 -6.29 23.37
CA MET A 135 -29.26 -4.99 23.55
C MET A 135 -27.87 -5.15 24.17
N ALA A 136 -27.70 -6.09 25.10
CA ALA A 136 -26.39 -6.42 25.66
C ALA A 136 -25.43 -6.97 24.60
N GLY A 137 -25.88 -7.91 23.75
CA GLY A 137 -25.07 -8.46 22.67
C GLY A 137 -24.69 -7.42 21.62
N LEU A 138 -25.67 -6.62 21.19
CA LEU A 138 -25.44 -5.56 20.21
C LEU A 138 -24.49 -4.48 20.72
N SER A 139 -24.69 -4.01 21.96
CA SER A 139 -23.81 -3.01 22.56
C SER A 139 -22.40 -3.56 22.79
N ALA A 140 -22.27 -4.82 23.22
CA ALA A 140 -20.98 -5.48 23.38
C ALA A 140 -20.26 -5.63 22.03
N ASP A 141 -20.94 -6.08 20.97
CA ASP A 141 -20.34 -6.23 19.65
C ASP A 141 -19.91 -4.89 19.05
N VAL A 142 -20.79 -3.87 19.09
CA VAL A 142 -20.47 -2.53 18.60
C VAL A 142 -19.32 -1.93 19.41
N ALA A 143 -19.28 -2.14 20.73
CA ALA A 143 -18.18 -1.68 21.55
C ALA A 143 -16.87 -2.40 21.22
N ILE A 144 -16.87 -3.72 21.12
CA ILE A 144 -15.65 -4.52 20.89
C ILE A 144 -15.17 -4.35 19.45
N PHE A 145 -15.98 -4.72 18.46
CA PHE A 145 -15.59 -4.68 17.05
C PHE A 145 -15.50 -3.27 16.52
N GLY A 146 -16.38 -2.36 16.97
CA GLY A 146 -16.30 -0.95 16.59
C GLY A 146 -15.03 -0.29 17.12
N LEU A 147 -14.67 -0.50 18.39
CA LEU A 147 -13.44 0.08 18.95
C LEU A 147 -12.19 -0.53 18.33
N LEU A 148 -12.12 -1.87 18.20
CA LEU A 148 -11.00 -2.55 17.54
C LEU A 148 -10.84 -2.10 16.09
N GLY A 149 -11.95 -2.08 15.33
CA GLY A 149 -11.98 -1.60 13.96
C GLY A 149 -11.55 -0.14 13.85
N PHE A 150 -12.03 0.72 14.74
CA PHE A 150 -11.65 2.14 14.79
C PHE A 150 -10.16 2.35 15.09
N LEU A 151 -9.62 1.68 16.10
CA LEU A 151 -8.21 1.79 16.46
C LEU A 151 -7.33 1.29 15.32
N TRP A 152 -7.68 0.15 14.73
CA TRP A 152 -6.94 -0.44 13.62
C TRP A 152 -7.00 0.42 12.36
N ALA A 153 -8.18 0.92 12.00
CA ALA A 153 -8.37 1.84 10.87
C ALA A 153 -7.63 3.16 11.09
N THR A 154 -7.66 3.73 12.31
CA THR A 154 -6.95 4.96 12.63
C THR A 154 -5.44 4.79 12.49
N HIS A 155 -4.90 3.68 13.00
CA HIS A 155 -3.48 3.37 12.84
C HIS A 155 -3.11 3.20 11.36
N ALA A 156 -3.92 2.46 10.59
CA ALA A 156 -3.74 2.25 9.16
C ALA A 156 -3.82 3.57 8.35
N LEU A 157 -4.75 4.46 8.70
CA LEU A 157 -4.91 5.78 8.09
C LEU A 157 -3.74 6.72 8.42
N ARG A 158 -3.15 6.60 9.60
CA ARG A 158 -1.93 7.34 9.96
C ARG A 158 -0.75 6.91 9.10
N LEU A 159 -0.55 5.60 8.93
CA LEU A 159 0.51 5.06 8.07
C LEU A 159 0.36 5.51 6.61
N THR A 160 -0.84 5.38 6.04
CA THR A 160 -1.11 5.84 4.67
C THR A 160 -0.91 7.35 4.51
N ARG A 161 -1.35 8.14 5.49
CA ARG A 161 -1.15 9.59 5.51
C ARG A 161 0.33 9.96 5.54
N GLN A 162 1.14 9.30 6.37
CA GLN A 162 2.57 9.56 6.47
C GLN A 162 3.27 9.27 5.13
N SER A 163 3.02 8.10 4.52
CA SER A 163 3.56 7.77 3.20
C SER A 163 3.18 8.79 2.13
N HIS A 164 1.93 9.27 2.13
CA HIS A 164 1.48 10.27 1.16
C HIS A 164 2.13 11.64 1.36
N VAL A 165 2.24 12.10 2.61
CA VAL A 165 2.91 13.38 2.90
C VAL A 165 4.38 13.33 2.49
N SER A 166 5.07 12.22 2.74
CA SER A 166 6.46 12.00 2.30
C SER A 166 6.57 11.96 0.77
N ALA A 167 5.68 11.23 0.08
CA ALA A 167 5.63 11.19 -1.37
C ALA A 167 5.36 12.57 -1.98
N ARG A 168 4.42 13.32 -1.41
CA ARG A 168 4.01 14.63 -1.92
C ARG A 168 5.10 15.67 -1.75
N SER A 169 5.66 15.76 -0.53
CA SER A 169 6.75 16.70 -0.24
C SER A 169 8.01 16.39 -1.06
N THR A 170 8.31 15.11 -1.31
CA THR A 170 9.41 14.73 -2.21
C THR A 170 9.10 15.15 -3.63
N GLY A 171 7.88 14.88 -4.14
CA GLY A 171 7.47 15.29 -5.49
C GLY A 171 7.54 16.81 -5.69
N GLU A 172 7.05 17.59 -4.73
CA GLU A 172 7.11 19.06 -4.76
C GLU A 172 8.58 19.57 -4.73
N ARG A 173 9.45 18.97 -3.91
CA ARG A 173 10.88 19.32 -3.88
C ARG A 173 11.60 18.94 -5.17
N LEU A 174 11.37 17.74 -5.70
CA LEU A 174 11.97 17.27 -6.96
C LEU A 174 11.52 18.11 -8.15
N ALA A 175 10.26 18.54 -8.19
CA ALA A 175 9.75 19.39 -9.26
C ALA A 175 10.53 20.71 -9.37
N GLY A 176 10.95 21.28 -8.23
CA GLY A 176 11.74 22.51 -8.15
C GLY A 176 13.24 22.34 -8.45
N LEU A 177 13.78 21.12 -8.47
CA LEU A 177 15.19 20.89 -8.79
C LEU A 177 15.47 21.10 -10.28
N PRO A 178 16.69 21.51 -10.66
CA PRO A 178 17.09 21.55 -12.06
C PRO A 178 17.06 20.14 -12.66
N ASN A 179 16.67 20.06 -13.93
CA ASN A 179 16.80 18.81 -14.68
C ASN A 179 18.30 18.49 -14.82
N ARG A 180 18.65 17.21 -14.69
CA ARG A 180 19.98 16.73 -15.05
C ARG A 180 20.19 17.16 -16.50
N LYS A 181 21.23 17.95 -16.75
CA LYS A 181 21.66 18.22 -18.12
C LYS A 181 21.86 16.85 -18.77
N PRO A 182 21.39 16.61 -20.00
CA PRO A 182 21.81 15.41 -20.72
C PRO A 182 23.33 15.41 -20.59
N GLU A 183 23.89 14.42 -19.90
CA GLU A 183 25.32 14.20 -19.95
C GLU A 183 25.63 14.21 -21.44
N GLU A 184 26.44 15.18 -21.90
CA GLU A 184 27.06 15.10 -23.21
C GLU A 184 27.55 13.67 -23.29
N GLU A 185 26.86 12.88 -24.11
CA GLU A 185 27.10 11.47 -24.32
C GLU A 185 28.61 11.37 -24.44
N LYS A 186 29.28 10.85 -23.39
CA LYS A 186 30.74 10.80 -23.34
C LYS A 186 31.12 10.15 -24.65
N GLN A 187 31.62 10.95 -25.59
CA GLN A 187 31.84 10.49 -26.95
C GLN A 187 32.57 9.17 -26.80
N PRO A 188 32.04 8.08 -27.38
CA PRO A 188 32.55 6.75 -27.12
C PRO A 188 34.06 6.86 -27.29
N ILE A 189 34.81 6.67 -26.18
CA ILE A 189 36.26 6.86 -26.15
C ILE A 189 36.74 6.13 -27.39
N LYS A 190 37.19 6.93 -28.38
CA LYS A 190 37.48 6.43 -29.73
C LYS A 190 38.47 5.31 -29.48
N LYS A 191 38.01 4.05 -29.61
CA LYS A 191 38.87 2.89 -29.35
C LYS A 191 40.12 3.17 -30.16
N PRO A 192 41.33 3.23 -29.54
CA PRO A 192 42.53 3.48 -30.30
C PRO A 192 42.51 2.47 -31.45
N GLU A 193 42.70 3.00 -32.66
CA GLU A 193 42.72 2.23 -33.89
C GLU A 193 43.51 0.96 -33.62
N ARG A 194 42.88 -0.21 -33.77
CA ARG A 194 43.53 -1.50 -33.54
C ARG A 194 44.76 -1.49 -34.44
N VAL A 195 45.93 -1.25 -33.85
CA VAL A 195 47.21 -1.47 -34.51
C VAL A 195 47.17 -2.93 -34.90
N GLN A 196 47.00 -3.16 -36.20
CA GLN A 196 46.98 -4.49 -36.78
C GLN A 196 48.42 -4.98 -36.66
N TRP A 197 48.70 -5.72 -35.57
CA TRP A 197 49.96 -6.42 -35.43
C TRP A 197 50.02 -7.41 -36.58
N SER A 198 50.70 -7.01 -37.66
CA SER A 198 51.03 -7.89 -38.76
C SER A 198 51.68 -9.13 -38.16
N ASN A 199 51.03 -10.28 -38.33
CA ASN A 199 51.52 -11.57 -37.89
C ASN A 199 52.94 -11.76 -38.42
N ARG A 200 53.95 -11.52 -37.57
CA ARG A 200 55.30 -12.02 -37.80
C ARG A 200 55.25 -13.52 -37.51
N PRO A 201 55.45 -14.40 -38.50
CA PRO A 201 55.65 -15.81 -38.19
C PRO A 201 57.06 -15.96 -37.63
N SER A 202 57.20 -16.20 -36.34
CA SER A 202 58.50 -16.53 -35.78
C SER A 202 58.42 -17.59 -34.68
N ARG A 203 58.59 -18.83 -35.15
CA ARG A 203 59.60 -19.80 -34.72
C ARG A 203 59.61 -20.27 -33.25
N LYS A 204 59.64 -21.62 -33.15
CA LYS A 204 60.03 -22.51 -32.03
C LYS A 204 58.81 -23.05 -31.28
N ARG A 205 58.35 -24.31 -31.42
CA ARG A 205 59.03 -25.59 -31.72
C ARG A 205 60.38 -25.71 -31.02
N LEU A 206 60.37 -25.67 -29.69
CA LEU A 206 61.34 -26.30 -28.81
C LEU A 206 60.67 -26.29 -27.43
N TYR A 207 60.73 -27.38 -26.65
CA TYR A 207 59.95 -27.68 -25.43
C TYR A 207 58.65 -28.47 -25.57
N ARG A 208 58.58 -29.40 -26.53
CA ARG A 208 57.61 -30.52 -26.49
C ARG A 208 58.33 -31.87 -26.43
N GLY A 209 59.14 -32.06 -25.39
CA GLY A 209 59.90 -33.30 -25.22
C GLY A 209 60.52 -33.54 -23.83
N HIS A 210 60.20 -32.74 -22.81
CA HIS A 210 60.87 -32.86 -21.51
C HIS A 210 59.96 -32.98 -20.28
N LEU A 211 58.66 -33.17 -20.46
CA LEU A 211 57.70 -33.28 -19.34
C LEU A 211 56.98 -34.63 -19.23
N GLU A 212 57.29 -35.61 -20.08
CA GLU A 212 56.67 -36.95 -20.02
C GLU A 212 57.44 -37.98 -19.18
N ARG A 213 58.51 -37.61 -18.45
CA ARG A 213 59.32 -38.57 -17.68
C ARG A 213 59.16 -38.55 -16.16
N THR A 214 58.31 -37.70 -15.58
CA THR A 214 58.31 -37.51 -14.11
C THR A 214 57.04 -37.94 -13.38
N ILE A 215 56.10 -38.65 -14.03
CA ILE A 215 54.87 -39.15 -13.36
C ILE A 215 54.77 -40.67 -13.52
N ARG A 216 55.77 -41.39 -13.03
CA ARG A 216 55.68 -42.81 -12.63
C ARG A 216 56.55 -43.01 -11.40
N ALA A 217 55.99 -42.83 -10.22
CA ALA A 217 56.37 -43.53 -8.99
C ALA A 217 55.67 -42.88 -7.79
N VAL A 218 54.43 -43.31 -7.49
CA VAL A 218 53.93 -43.26 -6.10
C VAL A 218 53.17 -44.56 -5.86
N PRO A 219 53.71 -45.50 -5.07
CA PRO A 219 52.99 -46.69 -4.64
C PRO A 219 52.01 -46.33 -3.50
N ALA A 220 50.82 -46.91 -3.58
CA ALA A 220 49.79 -46.83 -2.56
C ALA A 220 50.16 -47.62 -1.30
N ARG A 221 49.82 -47.05 -0.13
CA ARG A 221 49.61 -47.77 1.13
C ARG A 221 48.28 -47.29 1.70
#